data_AF-A0A2L1GMD8-F1
#
_entry.id   AF-A0A2L1GMD8-F1
#
_cell.length_a   1.000
_cell.length_b   1.000
_cell.length_c   1.000
_cell.angle_alpha   90.00
_cell.angle_beta   90.00
_cell.angle_gamma   90.00
#
_symmetry.space_group_name_H-M   'P 1'
#
loop_
_entity.id
_entity.type
_entity.pdbx_description
1 polymer ?
#
loop_
_entity_poly.entity_id
_entity_poly.type
_entity_poly.pdbx_seq_one_letter_code
_entity_poly.pdbx_strand_id
1 'polypeptide(L)'
;MKVWTKQRRRTGRGFRRQQNVDRAAARRAFWMLAGFMGILFLAWLLFAPGGGLVSYLKAKRELAGIRQQSTELEKSNALLRQEIGRLKTDEAYLEDVARRQHGLLKKNERVYEFRKKEGR
;
A
#
# COMPACT_ATOMS: atom_id res chain seq x y z
N MET A 1 3.33 -37.57 89.25
CA MET A 1 4.41 -38.18 88.44
C MET A 1 3.92 -38.40 87.01
N LYS A 2 4.71 -37.92 86.05
CA LYS A 2 4.83 -38.32 84.62
C LYS A 2 3.56 -38.35 83.76
N VAL A 3 3.25 -37.19 83.20
CA VAL A 3 2.59 -37.04 81.90
C VAL A 3 3.62 -37.45 80.83
N TRP A 4 3.31 -38.44 79.99
CA TRP A 4 4.04 -38.66 78.74
C TRP A 4 3.07 -38.89 77.57
N THR A 5 3.42 -38.23 76.49
CA THR A 5 2.58 -37.80 75.38
C THR A 5 2.60 -38.79 74.23
N LYS A 6 1.48 -38.85 73.52
CA LYS A 6 1.31 -39.59 72.27
C LYS A 6 1.82 -38.75 71.10
N GLN A 7 3.06 -38.95 70.66
CA GLN A 7 3.55 -38.39 69.40
C GLN A 7 3.34 -39.37 68.24
N ARG A 8 2.30 -39.15 67.42
CA ARG A 8 2.29 -39.68 66.05
C ARG A 8 3.22 -38.82 65.20
N ARG A 9 4.33 -39.38 64.74
CA ARG A 9 5.10 -38.81 63.63
C ARG A 9 4.46 -39.24 62.30
N ARG A 10 3.82 -38.30 61.61
CA ARG A 10 3.40 -38.46 60.22
C ARG A 10 3.65 -37.14 59.49
N THR A 11 4.88 -36.88 59.09
CA THR A 11 5.19 -35.75 58.21
C THR A 11 6.42 -36.06 57.37
N GLY A 12 6.37 -35.67 56.09
CA GLY A 12 7.60 -35.40 55.33
C GLY A 12 7.81 -36.09 53.97
N ARG A 13 6.80 -36.63 53.27
CA ARG A 13 7.01 -37.20 51.92
C ARG A 13 6.42 -36.42 50.74
N GLY A 14 5.67 -35.32 50.98
CA GLY A 14 5.02 -34.56 49.90
C GLY A 14 5.83 -33.39 49.31
N PHE A 15 6.78 -32.83 50.07
CA PHE A 15 7.33 -31.50 49.75
C PHE A 15 8.40 -31.48 48.65
N ARG A 16 9.10 -32.60 48.44
CA ARG A 16 10.20 -32.72 47.46
C ARG A 16 9.73 -32.95 46.02
N ARG A 17 8.50 -33.47 45.83
CA ARG A 17 7.96 -33.73 44.49
C ARG A 17 7.47 -32.43 43.84
N GLN A 18 6.81 -31.57 44.61
CA GLN A 18 6.29 -30.27 44.14
C GLN A 18 7.41 -29.35 43.60
N GLN A 19 8.51 -29.19 44.32
CA GLN A 19 9.61 -28.28 43.92
C GLN A 19 10.22 -28.57 42.53
N ASN A 20 10.24 -29.82 42.06
CA ASN A 20 10.80 -30.14 40.74
C ASN A 20 9.80 -29.88 39.61
N VAL A 21 8.50 -30.06 39.85
CA VAL A 21 7.45 -29.75 38.88
C VAL A 21 7.38 -28.24 38.63
N ASP A 22 7.52 -27.44 39.70
CA ASP A 22 7.49 -25.99 39.64
C ASP A 22 8.68 -25.42 38.84
N ARG A 23 9.89 -25.97 39.03
CA ARG A 23 11.09 -25.56 38.27
C ARG A 23 11.03 -25.96 36.79
N ALA A 24 10.46 -27.12 36.47
CA ALA A 24 10.28 -27.57 35.09
C ALA A 24 9.18 -26.77 34.38
N ALA A 25 8.07 -26.48 35.06
CA ALA A 25 6.99 -25.63 34.57
C ALA A 25 7.46 -24.18 34.37
N ALA A 26 8.22 -23.62 35.32
CA ALA A 26 8.78 -22.28 35.21
C ALA A 26 9.75 -22.13 34.03
N ARG A 27 10.60 -23.15 33.76
CA ARG A 27 11.47 -23.16 32.58
C ARG A 27 10.68 -23.17 31.28
N ARG A 28 9.63 -24.00 31.18
CA ARG A 28 8.76 -24.06 30.00
C ARG A 28 7.99 -22.74 29.81
N ALA A 29 7.47 -22.16 30.89
CA ALA A 29 6.80 -20.87 30.87
C ALA A 29 7.75 -19.74 30.45
N PHE A 30 9.00 -19.77 30.91
CA PHE A 30 10.04 -18.82 30.48
C PHE A 30 10.33 -18.94 28.98
N TRP A 31 10.48 -20.16 28.45
CA TRP A 31 10.68 -20.37 27.00
C TRP A 31 9.45 -19.95 26.17
N MET A 32 8.24 -20.21 26.67
CA MET A 32 7.01 -19.74 26.01
C MET A 32 6.91 -18.21 26.02
N LEU A 33 7.25 -17.56 27.13
CA LEU A 33 7.25 -16.11 27.25
C LEU A 33 8.33 -15.46 26.38
N ALA A 34 9.52 -16.06 26.32
CA ALA A 34 10.61 -15.62 25.45
C ALA A 34 10.22 -15.77 23.97
N GLY A 35 9.58 -16.88 23.59
CA GLY A 35 9.05 -17.07 22.24
C GLY A 35 7.97 -16.05 21.89
N PHE A 36 7.02 -15.81 22.81
CA PHE A 36 5.96 -14.82 22.65
C PHE A 36 6.53 -13.40 22.49
N MET A 37 7.51 -13.03 23.32
CA MET A 37 8.19 -11.74 23.23
C MET A 37 8.96 -11.59 21.91
N GLY A 38 9.60 -12.67 21.43
CA GLY A 38 10.26 -12.69 20.13
C GLY A 38 9.29 -12.48 18.97
N ILE A 39 8.12 -13.12 19.02
CA ILE A 39 7.05 -12.95 18.02
C ILE A 39 6.54 -11.50 18.04
N LEU A 40 6.31 -10.93 19.21
CA LEU A 40 5.90 -9.52 19.34
C LEU A 40 6.96 -8.56 18.81
N PHE A 41 8.24 -8.81 19.07
CA PHE A 41 9.34 -8.01 18.53
C PHE A 41 9.41 -8.10 17.00
N LEU A 42 9.24 -9.30 16.44
CA LEU A 42 9.22 -9.49 15.00
C LEU A 42 8.00 -8.84 14.35
N ALA A 43 6.83 -8.97 14.98
CA ALA A 43 5.61 -8.29 14.55
C ALA A 43 5.78 -6.76 14.60
N TRP A 44 6.39 -6.23 15.67
CA TRP A 44 6.73 -4.82 15.76
C TRP A 44 7.68 -4.39 14.64
N LEU A 45 8.73 -5.16 14.33
CA LEU A 45 9.66 -4.83 13.25
C LEU A 45 8.98 -4.82 11.86
N LEU A 46 7.98 -5.68 11.66
CA LEU A 46 7.23 -5.77 10.41
C LEU A 46 6.14 -4.69 10.29
N PHE A 47 5.47 -4.37 11.40
CA PHE A 47 4.33 -3.43 11.46
C PHE A 47 4.67 -2.05 12.02
N ALA A 48 5.93 -1.77 12.37
CA ALA A 48 6.33 -0.49 12.94
C ALA A 48 6.00 0.66 11.97
N PRO A 49 5.19 1.64 12.39
CA PRO A 49 4.84 2.78 11.55
C PRO A 49 6.10 3.58 11.22
N GLY A 50 6.45 3.65 9.94
CA GLY A 50 7.59 4.42 9.42
C GLY A 50 8.89 3.63 9.22
N GLY A 51 9.04 2.42 9.79
CA GLY A 51 10.30 1.66 9.74
C GLY A 51 10.19 0.21 9.21
N GLY A 52 8.99 -0.34 9.11
CA GLY A 52 8.81 -1.73 8.65
C GLY A 52 9.10 -1.92 7.15
N LEU A 53 9.62 -3.10 6.79
CA LEU A 53 9.90 -3.47 5.39
C LEU A 53 8.68 -3.29 4.47
N VAL A 54 7.47 -3.51 5.01
CA VAL A 54 6.22 -3.32 4.26
C VAL A 54 6.01 -1.86 3.85
N SER A 55 6.32 -0.92 4.75
CA SER A 55 6.24 0.53 4.47
C SER A 55 7.25 0.93 3.40
N TYR A 56 8.48 0.41 3.48
CA TYR A 56 9.51 0.65 2.48
C TYR A 56 9.12 0.12 1.09
N LEU A 57 8.56 -1.09 1.02
CA LEU A 57 8.09 -1.67 -0.24
C LEU A 57 6.90 -0.90 -0.83
N LYS A 58 5.96 -0.44 0.02
CA LYS A 58 4.87 0.44 -0.41
C LYS A 58 5.40 1.76 -0.96
N ALA A 59 6.27 2.44 -0.21
CA ALA A 59 6.88 3.70 -0.64
C ALA A 59 7.66 3.56 -1.95
N LYS A 60 8.39 2.45 -2.13
CA LYS A 60 9.12 2.17 -3.39
C LYS A 60 8.17 1.97 -4.57
N ARG A 61 7.04 1.28 -4.38
CA ARG A 61 6.02 1.09 -5.42
C ARG A 61 5.34 2.42 -5.77
N GLU A 62 5.03 3.23 -4.78
CA GLU A 62 4.43 4.55 -4.96
C GLU A 62 5.37 5.49 -5.72
N LEU A 63 6.66 5.52 -5.35
CA LEU A 63 7.71 6.24 -6.09
C LEU A 63 7.83 5.78 -7.55
N ALA A 64 7.74 4.48 -7.81
CA ALA A 64 7.78 3.96 -9.18
C ALA A 64 6.56 4.42 -9.99
N GLY A 65 5.36 4.38 -9.40
CA GLY A 65 4.12 4.85 -10.04
C GLY A 65 4.16 6.36 -10.33
N ILE A 66 4.58 7.18 -9.36
CA ILE A 66 4.70 8.63 -9.52
C ILE A 66 5.73 8.97 -10.61
N ARG A 67 6.87 8.27 -10.66
CA ARG A 67 7.88 8.48 -11.72
C ARG A 67 7.33 8.15 -13.10
N GLN A 68 6.59 7.03 -13.24
CA GLN A 68 5.97 6.68 -14.51
C GLN A 68 4.97 7.76 -14.96
N GLN A 69 4.11 8.21 -14.07
CA GLN A 69 3.16 9.28 -14.35
C GLN A 69 3.86 10.58 -14.76
N SER A 70 4.94 10.96 -14.06
CA SER A 70 5.74 12.14 -14.43
C SER A 70 6.29 12.02 -15.85
N THR A 71 6.88 10.88 -16.20
CA THR A 71 7.44 10.68 -17.54
C THR A 71 6.37 10.70 -18.64
N GLU A 72 5.17 10.19 -18.35
CA GLU A 72 4.04 10.22 -19.29
C GLU A 72 3.48 11.64 -19.46
N LEU A 73 3.36 12.39 -18.36
CA LEU A 73 2.97 13.79 -18.36
C LEU A 73 3.98 14.68 -19.08
N GLU A 74 5.27 14.43 -18.92
CA GLU A 74 6.34 15.15 -19.63
C GLU A 74 6.27 14.91 -21.15
N LYS A 75 6.09 13.65 -21.57
CA LYS A 75 5.89 13.31 -22.99
C LYS A 75 4.65 13.98 -23.56
N SER A 76 3.53 13.91 -22.84
CA SER A 76 2.27 14.54 -23.26
C SER A 76 2.42 16.06 -23.35
N ASN A 77 3.08 16.69 -22.38
CA ASN A 77 3.41 18.11 -22.44
C ASN A 77 4.28 18.47 -23.63
N ALA A 78 5.30 17.67 -23.95
CA ALA A 78 6.17 17.91 -25.10
C ALA A 78 5.38 17.87 -26.42
N LEU A 79 4.52 16.87 -26.58
CA LEU A 79 3.64 16.74 -27.75
C LEU A 79 2.66 17.90 -27.86
N LEU A 80 1.99 18.27 -26.76
CA LEU A 80 1.06 19.40 -26.74
C LEU A 80 1.77 20.73 -27.05
N ARG A 81 2.99 20.93 -26.56
CA ARG A 81 3.78 22.13 -26.88
C ARG A 81 4.14 22.18 -28.35
N GLN A 82 4.54 21.05 -28.94
CA GLN A 82 4.81 20.96 -30.37
C GLN A 82 3.56 21.27 -31.19
N GLU A 83 2.41 20.75 -30.77
CA GLU A 83 1.11 20.98 -31.38
C GLU A 83 0.70 22.46 -31.34
N ILE A 84 0.81 23.09 -30.17
CA ILE A 84 0.59 24.54 -30.01
C ILE A 84 1.54 25.33 -30.91
N GLY A 85 2.80 24.90 -31.02
CA GLY A 85 3.78 25.50 -31.92
C GLY A 85 3.28 25.47 -33.37
N ARG A 86 2.92 24.29 -33.87
CA ARG A 86 2.39 24.11 -35.23
C ARG A 86 1.15 24.95 -35.49
N LEU A 87 0.17 24.93 -34.57
CA LEU A 87 -1.05 25.74 -34.69
C LEU A 87 -0.77 27.25 -34.75
N LYS A 88 0.33 27.72 -34.13
CA LYS A 88 0.71 29.14 -34.13
C LYS A 88 1.54 29.55 -35.35
N THR A 89 2.39 28.67 -35.86
CA THR A 89 3.36 29.00 -36.90
C THR A 89 2.96 28.54 -38.30
N ASP A 90 2.10 27.52 -38.40
CA ASP A 90 1.65 26.94 -39.66
C ASP A 90 0.16 27.25 -39.88
N GLU A 91 -0.09 28.25 -40.72
CA GLU A 91 -1.43 28.72 -41.06
C GLU A 91 -2.26 27.67 -41.80
N ALA A 92 -1.62 26.83 -42.63
CA ALA A 92 -2.31 25.76 -43.34
C ALA A 92 -2.73 24.65 -42.38
N TYR A 93 -1.87 24.32 -41.41
CA TYR A 93 -2.21 23.38 -40.34
C TYR A 93 -3.35 23.89 -39.47
N LEU A 94 -3.32 25.16 -39.07
CA LEU A 94 -4.40 25.79 -38.31
C LEU A 94 -5.73 25.77 -39.07
N GLU A 95 -5.71 26.13 -40.37
CA GLU A 95 -6.91 26.10 -41.22
C GLU A 95 -7.50 24.68 -41.32
N ASP A 96 -6.65 23.69 -41.52
CA ASP A 96 -7.07 22.29 -41.61
C ASP A 96 -7.71 21.80 -40.30
N VAL A 97 -7.09 22.10 -39.15
CA VAL A 97 -7.65 21.77 -37.84
C VAL A 97 -8.98 22.51 -37.60
N ALA A 98 -9.07 23.79 -37.97
CA ALA A 98 -10.29 24.58 -37.86
C ALA A 98 -11.44 24.01 -38.71
N ARG A 99 -11.15 23.55 -39.93
CA ARG A 99 -12.14 22.89 -40.80
C ARG A 99 -12.54 21.53 -40.26
N ARG A 100 -11.59 20.69 -39.85
CA ARG A 100 -11.87 19.30 -39.43
C ARG A 100 -12.54 19.21 -38.06
N GLN A 101 -12.07 19.97 -37.07
CA GLN A 101 -12.56 19.87 -35.69
C GLN A 101 -13.75 20.79 -35.40
N HIS A 102 -13.84 21.93 -36.09
CA HIS A 102 -14.84 22.94 -35.80
C HIS A 102 -15.77 23.27 -36.97
N GLY A 103 -15.54 22.68 -38.15
CA GLY A 103 -16.36 22.95 -39.33
C GLY A 103 -16.29 24.41 -39.81
N LEU A 104 -15.21 25.12 -39.46
CA LEU A 104 -15.06 26.52 -39.79
C LEU A 104 -14.86 26.71 -41.29
N LEU A 105 -15.47 27.77 -41.82
CA LEU A 105 -15.47 28.14 -43.24
C LEU A 105 -14.84 29.52 -43.40
N LYS A 106 -14.18 29.77 -44.53
CA LYS A 106 -13.74 31.13 -44.86
C LYS A 106 -14.95 32.02 -45.14
N LYS A 107 -14.78 33.35 -45.01
CA LYS A 107 -15.85 34.34 -45.23
C LYS A 107 -16.55 34.21 -46.59
N ASN A 108 -15.87 33.64 -47.58
CA ASN A 108 -16.34 33.45 -48.95
C ASN A 108 -16.81 32.01 -49.26
N GLU A 109 -16.94 31.14 -48.27
CA GLU A 109 -17.37 29.75 -48.43
C GLU A 109 -18.80 29.53 -47.91
N ARG A 110 -19.53 28.58 -48.50
CA ARG A 110 -20.91 28.22 -48.13
C ARG A 110 -21.07 26.71 -48.08
N VAL A 111 -21.69 26.20 -47.01
CA VAL A 111 -22.06 24.79 -46.87
C VAL A 111 -23.51 24.61 -47.32
N TYR A 112 -23.74 23.58 -48.15
CA TYR A 112 -25.07 23.17 -48.57
C TYR A 112 -25.42 21.85 -47.88
N GLU A 113 -26.36 21.89 -46.95
CA GLU A 113 -26.94 20.68 -46.35
C GLU A 113 -28.18 20.27 -47.16
N PHE A 114 -28.10 19.11 -47.81
CA PHE A 114 -29.24 18.55 -48.52
C PHE A 114 -30.07 17.69 -47.58
N ARG A 115 -31.27 18.15 -47.21
CA ARG A 115 -32.23 17.30 -46.50
C ARG A 115 -32.77 16.25 -47.47
N LYS A 116 -32.63 14.98 -47.10
CA LYS A 116 -33.24 13.86 -47.83
C LYS A 116 -34.76 14.05 -47.81
N LYS A 117 -35.39 14.22 -48.98
CA LYS A 117 -36.85 14.20 -49.10
C LYS A 117 -37.34 12.86 -48.58
N GLU A 118 -38.04 12.85 -47.46
CA GLU A 118 -38.90 11.73 -47.10
C GLU A 118 -39.98 11.65 -48.19
N GLY A 119 -39.93 10.55 -48.95
CA GLY A 119 -40.88 10.25 -50.01
C GLY A 119 -42.28 10.14 -49.41
N ARG A 120 -43.23 10.83 -50.05
CA ARG A 120 -44.65 10.52 -49.91
C ARG A 120 -44.97 9.25 -50.67
#